data_AF-A0A1Q4FR89-F1
#
_entry.id   AF-A0A1Q4FR89-F1
#
_cell.length_a   1.000
_cell.length_b   1.000
_cell.length_c   1.000
_cell.angle_alpha   90.00
_cell.angle_beta   90.00
_cell.angle_gamma   90.00
#
_symmetry.space_group_name_H-M   'P 1'
#
loop_
_entity.id
_entity.type
_entity.pdbx_description
1 polymer ?
#
loop_
_entity_poly.entity_id
_entity_poly.type
_entity_poly.pdbx_seq_one_letter_code
_entity_poly.pdbx_strand_id
1 'polypeptide(L)'
;MNPDEREWQAQEAATDFVRSGTALHDLDPASASYVALVRALREPIEVQLPADFARRVALRADAEASARAVESRLEQRLLWILGVLFGIAALAAAVIYGGNWLQPSIDLTRQLIKPSLLLSLAGCLAVSAFSQQLPRATRRDA
;
A
#
# COMPACT_ATOMS: atom_id res chain seq x y z
N MET A 1 12.11 -22.15 -19.71
CA MET A 1 12.71 -20.92 -19.15
C MET A 1 12.42 -19.79 -20.13
N ASN A 2 11.69 -18.75 -19.70
CA ASN A 2 11.32 -17.63 -20.56
C ASN A 2 12.61 -16.89 -21.00
N PRO A 3 12.87 -16.67 -22.30
CA PRO A 3 14.03 -15.89 -22.76
C PRO A 3 14.12 -14.52 -22.07
N ASP A 4 13.00 -13.84 -21.86
CA ASP A 4 12.94 -12.51 -21.23
C ASP A 4 13.44 -12.53 -19.79
N GLU A 5 13.16 -13.61 -19.05
CA GLU A 5 13.58 -13.78 -17.66
C GLU A 5 15.10 -13.94 -17.55
N ARG A 6 15.72 -14.66 -18.49
CA ARG A 6 17.18 -14.83 -18.51
C ARG A 6 17.89 -13.53 -18.86
N GLU A 7 17.33 -12.77 -19.78
CA GLU A 7 17.87 -11.47 -20.16
C GLU A 7 17.74 -10.46 -19.01
N TRP A 8 16.59 -10.44 -18.34
CA TRP A 8 16.39 -9.63 -17.14
C TRP A 8 17.40 -9.95 -16.04
N GLN A 9 17.62 -11.24 -15.73
CA GLN A 9 18.61 -11.66 -14.72
C GLN A 9 20.03 -11.26 -15.08
N ALA A 10 20.41 -11.30 -16.37
CA ALA A 10 21.74 -10.87 -16.81
C ALA A 10 21.95 -9.35 -16.61
N GLN A 11 20.91 -8.55 -16.84
CA GLN A 11 20.94 -7.10 -16.60
C GLN A 11 20.99 -6.76 -15.11
N GLU A 12 20.23 -7.48 -14.29
CA GLU A 12 20.22 -7.29 -12.84
C GLU A 12 21.58 -7.66 -12.23
N ALA A 13 22.16 -8.79 -12.64
CA ALA A 13 23.50 -9.20 -12.24
C ALA A 13 24.59 -8.17 -12.63
N ALA A 14 24.50 -7.59 -13.82
CA ALA A 14 25.39 -6.52 -14.26
C ALA A 14 25.24 -5.24 -13.41
N THR A 15 24.00 -4.92 -13.01
CA THR A 15 23.71 -3.75 -12.15
C THR A 15 24.28 -3.94 -10.75
N ASP A 16 24.05 -5.10 -10.14
CA ASP A 16 24.59 -5.46 -8.83
C ASP A 16 26.12 -5.53 -8.82
N PHE A 17 26.73 -6.03 -9.89
CA PHE A 17 28.17 -6.00 -10.09
C PHE A 17 28.74 -4.57 -10.03
N VAL A 18 28.18 -3.64 -10.81
CA VAL A 18 28.64 -2.24 -10.83
C VAL A 18 28.37 -1.53 -9.50
N ARG A 19 27.36 -1.98 -8.72
CA ARG A 19 27.07 -1.45 -7.38
C ARG A 19 28.04 -1.97 -6.31
N SER A 20 28.39 -3.25 -6.35
CA SER A 20 29.20 -3.94 -5.35
C SER A 20 30.71 -3.84 -5.59
N GLY A 21 31.13 -3.57 -6.84
CA GLY A 21 32.54 -3.41 -7.19
C GLY A 21 33.34 -4.71 -7.18
N THR A 22 32.69 -5.87 -7.36
CA THR A 22 33.33 -7.19 -7.44
C THR A 22 34.17 -7.37 -8.71
N ALA A 23 34.96 -8.44 -8.79
CA ALA A 23 35.85 -8.69 -9.94
C ALA A 23 35.09 -9.24 -11.16
N LEU A 24 35.37 -8.70 -12.36
CA LEU A 24 34.62 -9.00 -13.60
C LEU A 24 34.67 -10.49 -14.02
N HIS A 25 35.64 -11.25 -13.52
CA HIS A 25 35.81 -12.68 -13.85
C HIS A 25 34.70 -13.58 -13.27
N ASP A 26 33.93 -13.10 -12.29
CA ASP A 26 32.82 -13.86 -11.69
C ASP A 26 31.49 -13.68 -12.45
N LEU A 27 31.45 -12.84 -13.50
CA LEU A 27 30.25 -12.59 -14.29
C LEU A 27 30.18 -13.49 -15.53
N ASP A 28 28.99 -14.02 -15.79
CA ASP A 28 28.66 -14.68 -17.04
C ASP A 28 28.86 -13.71 -18.24
N PRO A 29 29.29 -14.20 -19.44
CA PRO A 29 29.57 -13.34 -20.58
C PRO A 29 28.38 -12.47 -21.02
N ALA A 30 27.15 -12.95 -20.85
CA ALA A 30 25.96 -12.16 -21.15
C ALA A 30 25.86 -10.94 -20.23
N SER A 31 26.02 -11.12 -18.92
CA SER A 31 26.01 -10.05 -17.92
C SER A 31 27.20 -9.10 -18.10
N ALA A 32 28.38 -9.61 -18.47
CA ALA A 32 29.57 -8.81 -18.71
C ALA A 32 29.37 -7.77 -19.85
N SER A 33 28.58 -8.11 -20.86
CA SER A 33 28.26 -7.17 -21.95
C SER A 33 27.42 -5.97 -21.48
N TYR A 34 26.53 -6.18 -20.49
CA TYR A 34 25.69 -5.14 -19.91
C TYR A 34 26.44 -4.19 -18.96
N VAL A 35 27.62 -4.57 -18.46
CA VAL A 35 28.41 -3.71 -17.55
C VAL A 35 28.78 -2.38 -18.20
N ALA A 36 29.12 -2.37 -19.50
CA ALA A 36 29.41 -1.15 -20.23
C ALA A 36 28.18 -0.23 -20.32
N LEU A 37 27.00 -0.81 -20.55
CA LEU A 37 25.74 -0.08 -20.60
C LEU A 37 25.39 0.52 -19.23
N VAL A 38 25.49 -0.26 -18.17
CA VAL A 38 25.23 0.21 -16.79
C VAL A 38 26.18 1.34 -16.41
N ARG A 39 27.46 1.26 -16.81
CA ARG A 39 28.44 2.34 -16.56
C ARG A 39 28.09 3.61 -17.34
N ALA A 40 27.75 3.49 -18.62
CA ALA A 40 27.34 4.62 -19.45
C ALA A 40 26.07 5.30 -18.90
N LEU A 41 25.11 4.53 -18.39
CA LEU A 41 23.89 5.07 -17.76
C LEU A 41 24.16 5.71 -16.39
N ARG A 42 25.23 5.30 -15.69
CA ARG A 42 25.67 5.88 -14.42
C ARG A 42 26.55 7.11 -14.59
N GLU A 43 27.03 7.40 -15.79
CA GLU A 43 27.81 8.59 -16.06
C GLU A 43 26.99 9.80 -15.59
N PRO A 44 27.53 10.63 -14.67
CA PRO A 44 26.80 11.77 -14.17
C PRO A 44 26.53 12.70 -15.35
N ILE A 45 25.26 12.81 -15.71
CA ILE A 45 24.83 13.81 -16.68
C ILE A 45 25.12 15.16 -16.03
N GLU A 46 26.00 15.97 -16.62
CA GLU A 46 26.25 17.34 -16.18
C GLU A 46 25.02 18.20 -16.45
N VAL A 47 24.00 18.03 -15.62
CA VAL A 47 22.83 18.89 -15.61
C VAL A 47 23.12 19.99 -14.61
N GLN A 48 23.33 21.21 -15.12
CA GLN A 48 23.34 22.40 -14.28
C GLN A 48 21.93 22.66 -13.78
N LEU A 49 21.61 22.05 -12.64
CA LEU A 49 20.36 22.26 -11.94
C LEU A 49 20.39 23.65 -11.28
N PRO A 50 19.31 24.43 -11.37
CA PRO A 50 19.19 25.67 -10.62
C PRO A 50 19.36 25.42 -9.11
N ALA A 51 19.96 26.37 -8.39
CA ALA A 51 20.22 26.24 -6.95
C ALA A 51 18.96 25.99 -6.09
N ASP A 52 17.80 26.39 -6.59
CA ASP A 52 16.48 26.24 -5.97
C ASP A 52 15.67 25.05 -6.52
N PHE A 53 16.27 24.19 -7.35
CA PHE A 53 15.58 23.03 -7.95
C PHE A 53 14.93 22.14 -6.89
N ALA A 54 15.68 21.75 -5.86
CA ALA A 54 15.16 20.91 -4.78
C ALA A 54 13.97 21.57 -4.07
N ARG A 55 14.03 22.90 -3.86
CA ARG A 55 12.93 23.68 -3.28
C ARG A 55 11.70 23.68 -4.20
N ARG A 56 11.88 23.83 -5.51
CA ARG A 56 10.77 23.82 -6.48
C ARG A 56 10.12 22.44 -6.58
N VAL A 57 10.92 21.38 -6.57
CA VAL A 57 10.41 19.99 -6.54
C VAL A 57 9.65 19.72 -5.24
N ALA A 58 10.19 20.13 -4.09
CA ALA A 58 9.53 19.96 -2.80
C ALA A 58 8.17 20.68 -2.74
N LEU A 59 8.11 21.95 -3.20
CA LEU A 59 6.86 22.71 -3.27
C LEU A 59 5.84 22.05 -4.21
N ARG A 60 6.30 21.48 -5.33
CA ARG A 60 5.40 20.79 -6.26
C ARG A 60 4.87 19.48 -5.67
N ALA A 61 5.73 18.70 -5.02
CA ALA A 61 5.34 17.47 -4.35
C ALA A 61 4.31 17.73 -3.23
N ASP A 62 4.49 18.81 -2.46
CA ASP A 62 3.57 19.20 -1.39
C ASP A 62 2.20 19.68 -1.96
N ALA A 63 2.22 20.44 -3.05
CA ALA A 63 0.99 20.83 -3.76
C ALA A 63 0.21 19.62 -4.30
N GLU A 64 0.90 18.62 -4.84
CA GLU A 64 0.25 17.38 -5.31
C GLU A 64 -0.25 16.50 -4.15
N ALA A 65 0.50 16.42 -3.05
CA ALA A 65 0.09 15.68 -1.86
C ALA A 65 -1.16 16.29 -1.21
N SER A 66 -1.24 17.62 -1.13
CA SER A 66 -2.41 18.33 -0.61
C SER A 66 -3.65 18.16 -1.49
N ALA A 67 -3.50 18.16 -2.82
CA ALA A 67 -4.59 17.87 -3.75
C ALA A 67 -5.14 16.44 -3.55
N ARG A 68 -4.25 15.43 -3.48
CA ARG A 68 -4.64 14.03 -3.21
C ARG A 68 -5.30 13.84 -1.85
N ALA A 69 -4.91 14.61 -0.84
CA ALA A 69 -5.54 14.57 0.47
C ALA A 69 -7.00 15.03 0.45
N VAL A 70 -7.37 15.97 -0.44
CA VAL A 70 -8.76 16.40 -0.62
C VAL A 70 -9.58 15.31 -1.31
N GLU A 71 -9.04 14.68 -2.37
CA GLU A 71 -9.68 13.55 -3.06
C GLU A 71 -9.94 12.38 -2.10
N SER A 72 -8.96 12.04 -1.27
CA SER A 72 -9.09 10.97 -0.27
C SER A 72 -10.19 11.25 0.76
N ARG A 73 -10.36 12.51 1.20
CA ARG A 73 -11.43 12.89 2.15
C ARG A 73 -12.82 12.81 1.50
N LEU A 74 -12.93 13.16 0.23
CA LEU A 74 -14.19 13.06 -0.52
C LEU A 74 -14.60 11.59 -0.70
N GLU A 75 -13.66 10.76 -1.15
CA GLU A 75 -13.86 9.32 -1.32
C GLU A 75 -14.29 8.67 0.00
N GLN A 76 -13.61 8.99 1.10
CA GLN A 76 -13.96 8.47 2.42
C GLN A 76 -15.38 8.88 2.85
N ARG A 77 -15.79 10.12 2.59
CA ARG A 77 -17.17 10.57 2.87
C ARG A 77 -18.19 9.84 2.01
N LEU A 78 -17.89 9.64 0.73
CA LEU A 78 -18.79 8.94 -0.19
C LEU A 78 -18.97 7.48 0.22
N LEU A 79 -17.89 6.79 0.57
CA LEU A 79 -17.93 5.43 1.10
C LEU A 79 -18.71 5.36 2.42
N TRP A 80 -18.55 6.36 3.29
CA TRP A 80 -19.31 6.42 4.54
C TRP A 80 -20.81 6.61 4.29
N ILE A 81 -21.19 7.55 3.42
CA ILE A 81 -22.59 7.77 3.03
C ILE A 81 -23.17 6.50 2.39
N LEU A 82 -22.44 5.86 1.49
CA LEU A 82 -22.85 4.62 0.84
C LEU A 82 -23.05 3.49 1.86
N GLY A 83 -22.13 3.35 2.82
CA GLY A 83 -22.23 2.38 3.91
C GLY A 83 -23.43 2.62 4.80
N VAL A 84 -23.70 3.89 5.16
CA VAL A 84 -24.91 4.26 5.93
C VAL A 84 -26.18 3.94 5.14
N LEU A 85 -26.23 4.27 3.85
CA LEU A 85 -27.38 3.99 3.00
C LEU A 85 -27.66 2.49 2.90
N PHE A 86 -26.62 1.68 2.67
CA PHE A 86 -26.75 0.21 2.67
C PHE A 86 -27.16 -0.33 4.03
N GLY A 87 -26.62 0.22 5.12
CA GLY A 87 -27.01 -0.16 6.48
C GLY A 87 -28.49 0.09 6.75
N ILE A 88 -29.02 1.25 6.36
CA ILE A 88 -30.44 1.58 6.47
C ILE A 88 -31.28 0.65 5.60
N ALA A 89 -30.88 0.41 4.36
CA ALA A 89 -31.59 -0.49 3.45
C ALA A 89 -31.64 -1.94 3.98
N ALA A 90 -30.51 -2.44 4.50
CA ALA A 90 -30.42 -3.76 5.12
C ALA A 90 -31.30 -3.86 6.37
N LEU A 91 -31.30 -2.83 7.22
CA LEU A 91 -32.17 -2.76 8.40
C LEU A 91 -33.65 -2.78 8.00
N ALA A 92 -34.03 -1.98 7.00
CA ALA A 92 -35.39 -1.95 6.48
C ALA A 92 -35.80 -3.33 5.91
N ALA A 93 -34.93 -3.96 5.12
CA ALA A 93 -35.17 -5.30 4.60
C ALA A 93 -35.28 -6.35 5.71
N ALA A 94 -34.48 -6.25 6.76
CA ALA A 94 -34.56 -7.12 7.93
C ALA A 94 -35.88 -6.92 8.71
N VAL A 95 -36.36 -5.69 8.86
CA VAL A 95 -37.64 -5.42 9.53
C VAL A 95 -38.82 -5.96 8.71
N ILE A 96 -38.80 -5.76 7.39
CA ILE A 96 -39.92 -6.12 6.50
C ILE A 96 -39.94 -7.63 6.20
N TYR A 97 -38.78 -8.24 5.94
CA TYR A 97 -38.67 -9.62 5.45
C TYR A 97 -37.98 -10.57 6.44
N GLY A 98 -37.35 -10.06 7.50
CA GLY A 98 -36.49 -10.86 8.38
C GLY A 98 -37.22 -11.89 9.22
N GLY A 99 -38.53 -11.76 9.42
CA GLY A 99 -39.32 -12.78 10.12
C GLY A 99 -39.18 -14.18 9.49
N ASN A 100 -38.99 -14.27 8.17
CA ASN A 100 -38.99 -15.54 7.45
C ASN A 100 -37.61 -16.20 7.29
N TRP A 101 -36.52 -15.42 7.36
CA TRP A 101 -35.16 -15.92 7.11
C TRP A 101 -34.16 -15.54 8.22
N LEU A 102 -34.37 -14.42 8.91
CA LEU A 102 -33.46 -13.89 9.92
C LEU A 102 -33.71 -14.53 11.29
N GLN A 103 -34.96 -14.83 11.65
CA GLN A 103 -35.32 -15.46 12.93
C GLN A 103 -34.62 -16.82 13.15
N PRO A 104 -34.69 -17.78 12.20
CA PRO A 104 -33.99 -19.06 12.35
C PRO A 104 -32.48 -18.89 12.50
N SER A 105 -31.88 -17.92 11.79
CA SER A 105 -30.46 -17.62 11.89
C SER A 105 -30.10 -17.00 13.24
N ILE A 106 -30.91 -16.09 13.78
CA ILE A 106 -30.68 -15.45 15.09
C ILE A 106 -30.74 -16.49 16.21
N ASP A 107 -31.70 -17.40 16.18
CA ASP A 107 -31.83 -18.45 17.20
C ASP A 107 -30.62 -19.39 17.21
N LEU A 108 -30.16 -19.81 16.03
CA LEU A 108 -28.97 -20.63 15.85
C LEU A 108 -27.70 -19.88 16.30
N THR A 109 -27.63 -18.58 16.03
CA THR A 109 -26.53 -17.70 16.45
C THR A 109 -26.51 -17.49 17.96
N ARG A 110 -27.66 -17.32 18.62
CA ARG A 110 -27.76 -17.22 20.09
C ARG A 110 -27.33 -18.51 20.80
N GLN A 111 -27.57 -19.67 20.19
CA GLN A 111 -27.09 -20.95 20.73
C GLN A 111 -25.57 -21.13 20.60
N LEU A 112 -24.96 -20.59 19.53
CA LEU A 112 -23.55 -20.80 19.22
C LEU A 112 -22.62 -19.71 19.75
N ILE A 113 -23.06 -18.44 19.79
CA ILE A 113 -22.21 -17.32 20.22
C ILE A 113 -22.31 -17.15 21.73
N LYS A 114 -21.28 -17.63 22.44
CA LYS A 114 -21.07 -17.31 23.86
C LYS A 114 -20.58 -15.86 24.02
N PRO A 115 -20.99 -15.15 25.08
CA PRO A 115 -20.60 -13.75 25.31
C PRO A 115 -19.07 -13.55 25.43
N SER A 116 -18.32 -14.58 25.80
CA SER A 116 -16.85 -14.56 25.83
C SER A 116 -16.21 -14.39 24.45
N LEU A 117 -16.85 -14.87 23.39
CA LEU A 117 -16.37 -14.76 22.01
C LEU A 117 -16.58 -13.36 21.44
N LEU A 118 -17.62 -12.66 21.89
CA LEU A 118 -17.84 -11.25 21.56
C LEU A 118 -16.81 -10.35 22.24
N LEU A 119 -16.46 -10.64 23.49
CA LEU A 119 -15.44 -9.91 24.24
C LEU A 119 -14.04 -10.08 23.65
N SER A 120 -13.68 -11.30 23.19
CA SER A 120 -12.38 -11.51 22.53
C SER A 120 -12.30 -10.78 21.19
N LEU A 121 -13.38 -10.79 20.40
CA LEU A 121 -13.43 -10.09 19.12
C LEU A 121 -13.38 -8.56 19.32
N ALA A 122 -14.10 -8.03 20.31
CA ALA A 122 -14.03 -6.62 20.70
C ALA A 122 -12.62 -6.24 21.19
N GLY A 123 -11.96 -7.11 21.98
CA GLY A 123 -10.57 -6.94 22.40
C GLY A 123 -9.60 -6.91 21.22
N CYS A 124 -9.73 -7.85 20.27
CA CYS A 124 -8.92 -7.88 19.06
C CYS A 124 -9.08 -6.61 18.21
N LEU A 125 -10.32 -6.11 18.07
CA LEU A 125 -10.60 -4.87 17.35
C LEU A 125 -10.02 -3.64 18.07
N ALA A 126 -10.11 -3.59 19.41
CA ALA A 126 -9.54 -2.52 20.20
C ALA A 126 -8.00 -2.48 20.08
N VAL A 127 -7.34 -3.64 20.18
CA VAL A 127 -5.88 -3.75 20.04
C VAL A 127 -5.43 -3.38 18.61
N SER A 128 -6.17 -3.82 17.59
CA SER A 128 -5.89 -3.48 16.19
C SER A 128 -6.09 -1.99 15.91
N ALA A 129 -7.15 -1.38 16.44
CA ALA A 129 -7.39 0.05 16.32
C ALA A 129 -6.33 0.88 17.08
N PHE A 130 -5.82 0.37 18.19
CA PHE A 130 -4.75 1.01 18.96
C PHE A 130 -3.40 0.94 18.22
N SER A 131 -3.07 -0.19 17.60
CA SER A 131 -1.82 -0.33 16.84
C SER A 131 -1.77 0.58 15.60
N GLN A 132 -2.92 0.85 14.98
CA GLN A 132 -3.03 1.76 13.83
C GLN A 132 -2.95 3.26 14.19
N GLN A 133 -3.02 3.62 15.47
CA GLN A 133 -2.88 5.01 15.92
C GLN A 133 -1.41 5.40 16.17
N LEU A 134 -0.56 4.44 16.52
CA LEU A 134 0.88 4.65 16.76
C LEU A 134 1.65 5.24 15.54
N PRO A 135 1.43 4.82 14.28
CA PRO A 135 2.13 5.41 13.13
C PRO A 135 1.68 6.84 12.78
N ARG A 136 0.58 7.35 13.36
CA ARG A 136 0.09 8.72 13.09
C ARG A 136 0.66 9.76 14.05
N ALA A 137 1.11 9.35 15.24
CA ALA A 137 1.67 10.27 16.25
C ALA A 137 3.14 10.62 15.97
N THR A 138 3.93 9.69 15.43
CA THR A 138 5.38 9.88 15.20
C THR A 138 5.75 10.67 13.95
N ARG A 139 4.78 11.05 13.10
CA ARG A 139 5.01 11.88 11.90
C ARG A 139 4.70 13.36 12.11
N ARG A 140 4.31 13.78 13.32
CA ARG A 140 3.96 15.18 13.61
C ARG A 140 5.13 15.99 14.21
N ASP A 141 6.22 15.32 14.56
CA ASP A 141 7.40 15.90 15.23
C ASP A 141 8.72 15.76 14.42
N ALA A 142 8.64 15.53 13.10
CA ALA A 142 9.77 15.56 12.17
C ALA A 142 9.42 16.47 10.98
#